data_AF-A0P5U8-F1
#
_entry.id   AF-A0P5U8-F1
#
_cell.length_a   1.000
_cell.length_b   1.000
_cell.length_c   1.000
_cell.angle_alpha   90.00
_cell.angle_beta   90.00
_cell.angle_gamma   90.00
#
_symmetry.space_group_name_H-M   'P 1'
#
loop_
_entity.id
_entity.type
_entity.pdbx_description
1 polymer ?
#
loop_
_entity_poly.entity_id
_entity_poly.type
_entity_poly.pdbx_seq_one_letter_code
_entity_poly.pdbx_strand_id
1 'polypeptide(L)'
;MFNFSSNESVVLSNGQMIHYHLKRRQRRSLGLKITFDGLVVHAPFLMSKNKINTLLVNKTKWLLSKINSIQPAPTSFKVGDNEVFMLIGTDIIIKTKIGLKRAINISSNICMITQKDKDNDIQITQYFKKWLKQHALEFFSDRVQFYCRKNGFSVRNIHISNAKTRWGTCNSKADIRLNWRLIQAPLDVIDYVICHELSHTLFMNHSQQFWDQVSTIFPNYKDAESYLKVQGLNLYRLD
;
A
#
# COMPACT_ATOMS: atom_id res chain seq x y z
N MET A 1 7.72 -32.36 -0.29
CA MET A 1 7.75 -30.98 0.24
C MET A 1 6.74 -30.89 1.37
N PHE A 2 7.17 -30.61 2.60
CA PHE A 2 6.23 -30.42 3.71
C PHE A 2 5.40 -29.15 3.48
N ASN A 3 4.09 -29.32 3.28
CA ASN A 3 3.17 -28.20 3.16
C ASN A 3 2.90 -27.62 4.56
N PHE A 4 3.61 -26.57 4.93
CA PHE A 4 3.49 -25.92 6.24
C PHE A 4 2.36 -24.87 6.28
N SER A 5 1.32 -25.07 5.49
CA SER A 5 0.14 -24.23 5.45
C SER A 5 -1.15 -25.00 5.70
N SER A 6 -2.05 -24.37 6.46
CA SER A 6 -3.38 -24.90 6.77
C SER A 6 -4.39 -23.76 6.86
N ASN A 7 -5.66 -24.07 6.59
CA ASN A 7 -6.77 -23.19 6.91
C ASN A 7 -7.25 -23.52 8.32
N GLU A 8 -7.42 -22.51 9.15
CA GLU A 8 -7.73 -22.64 10.57
C GLU A 8 -8.81 -21.62 10.96
N SER A 9 -9.33 -21.75 12.18
CA SER A 9 -10.25 -20.76 12.76
C SER A 9 -9.93 -20.48 14.23
N VAL A 10 -10.34 -19.31 14.69
CA VAL A 10 -10.27 -18.90 16.10
C VAL A 10 -11.53 -18.12 16.46
N VAL A 11 -12.03 -18.32 17.68
CA VAL A 11 -13.09 -17.49 18.27
C VAL A 11 -12.43 -16.32 18.98
N LEU A 12 -12.75 -15.09 18.57
CA LEU A 12 -12.23 -13.87 19.18
C LEU A 12 -12.94 -13.55 20.51
N SER A 13 -12.43 -12.57 21.26
CA SER A 13 -12.97 -12.21 22.57
C SER A 13 -14.41 -11.65 22.53
N ASN A 14 -14.89 -11.24 21.35
CA ASN A 14 -16.27 -10.80 21.13
C ASN A 14 -17.20 -11.95 20.70
N GLY A 15 -16.74 -13.20 20.70
CA GLY A 15 -17.49 -14.38 20.27
C GLY A 15 -17.50 -14.60 18.75
N GLN A 16 -16.94 -13.69 17.95
CA GLN A 16 -16.89 -13.85 16.49
C GLN A 16 -15.85 -14.89 16.07
N MET A 17 -16.25 -15.85 15.24
CA MET A 17 -15.33 -16.79 14.62
C MET A 17 -14.68 -16.18 13.37
N ILE A 18 -13.36 -16.30 13.26
CA ILE A 18 -12.60 -15.85 12.10
C ILE A 18 -11.80 -17.01 11.53
N HIS A 19 -11.88 -17.18 10.21
CA HIS A 19 -11.02 -18.09 9.46
C HIS A 19 -9.71 -17.40 9.07
N TYR A 20 -8.61 -18.14 9.11
CA TYR A 20 -7.30 -17.65 8.71
C TYR A 20 -6.44 -18.71 8.05
N HIS A 21 -5.59 -18.26 7.13
CA HIS A 21 -4.61 -19.12 6.48
C HIS A 21 -3.29 -19.08 7.25
N LEU A 22 -2.95 -20.17 7.94
CA LEU A 22 -1.69 -20.33 8.65
C LEU A 22 -0.56 -20.64 7.66
N LYS A 23 0.57 -19.94 7.78
CA LYS A 23 1.82 -20.19 7.04
C LYS A 23 2.98 -20.26 8.02
N ARG A 24 3.49 -21.45 8.33
CA ARG A 24 4.67 -21.58 9.20
C ARG A 24 5.96 -21.30 8.43
N ARG A 25 6.86 -20.52 9.03
CA ARG A 25 8.15 -20.09 8.43
C ARG A 25 9.24 -19.98 9.50
N GLN A 26 10.50 -19.84 9.06
CA GLN A 26 11.60 -19.46 9.96
C GLN A 26 11.46 -17.98 10.33
N ARG A 27 11.02 -17.72 11.56
CA ARG A 27 10.77 -16.37 12.11
C ARG A 27 10.69 -16.45 13.63
N ARG A 28 10.94 -15.33 14.32
CA ARG A 28 10.95 -15.26 15.79
C ARG A 28 9.58 -14.92 16.39
N SER A 29 8.74 -14.17 15.67
CA SER A 29 7.47 -13.64 16.17
C SER A 29 6.29 -14.05 15.30
N LEU A 30 5.06 -13.88 15.80
CA LEU A 30 3.82 -14.01 15.02
C LEU A 30 3.63 -12.79 14.13
N GLY A 31 3.26 -13.01 12.87
CA GLY A 31 2.99 -11.96 11.89
C GLY A 31 1.59 -12.09 11.37
N LEU A 32 0.82 -11.01 11.45
CA LEU A 32 -0.55 -10.96 10.93
C LEU A 32 -0.55 -10.11 9.67
N LYS A 33 -1.17 -10.62 8.62
CA LYS A 33 -1.39 -9.87 7.39
C LYS A 33 -2.82 -10.09 6.98
N ILE A 34 -3.56 -9.02 6.80
CA ILE A 34 -4.90 -9.10 6.24
C ILE A 34 -4.80 -8.74 4.76
N THR A 35 -5.38 -9.58 3.92
CA THR A 35 -5.50 -9.43 2.48
C THR A 35 -6.97 -9.39 2.10
N PHE A 36 -7.28 -9.08 0.84
CA PHE A 36 -8.65 -9.22 0.34
C PHE A 36 -9.18 -10.66 0.45
N ASP A 37 -8.28 -11.65 0.38
CA ASP A 37 -8.61 -13.08 0.59
C ASP A 37 -8.74 -13.48 2.08
N GLY A 38 -8.67 -12.53 3.02
CA GLY A 38 -8.81 -12.77 4.45
C GLY A 38 -7.51 -12.68 5.26
N LEU A 39 -7.51 -13.23 6.48
CA LEU A 39 -6.39 -13.17 7.43
C LEU A 39 -5.34 -14.24 7.11
N VAL A 40 -4.09 -13.83 6.89
CA VAL A 40 -2.92 -14.70 6.79
C VAL A 40 -2.10 -14.58 8.07
N VAL A 41 -1.88 -15.71 8.73
CA VAL A 41 -1.09 -15.80 9.97
C VAL A 41 0.24 -16.46 9.65
N HIS A 42 1.32 -15.71 9.79
CA HIS A 42 2.66 -16.24 9.66
C HIS A 42 3.24 -16.56 11.04
N ALA A 43 3.48 -17.85 11.31
CA ALA A 43 3.95 -18.32 12.61
C ALA A 43 5.35 -18.98 12.54
N PRO A 44 6.15 -18.93 13.61
CA PRO A 44 7.33 -19.79 13.75
C PRO A 44 6.94 -21.28 13.70
N PHE A 45 7.83 -22.14 13.17
CA PHE A 45 7.55 -23.58 13.05
C PHE A 45 7.11 -24.22 14.37
N LEU A 46 7.79 -23.89 15.47
CA LEU A 46 7.57 -24.50 16.79
C LEU A 46 6.50 -23.79 17.65
N MET A 47 5.84 -22.75 17.15
CA MET A 47 4.81 -22.05 17.94
C MET A 47 3.53 -22.90 18.00
N SER A 48 3.07 -23.24 19.21
CA SER A 48 1.86 -24.03 19.43
C SER A 48 0.60 -23.30 18.96
N LYS A 49 -0.44 -24.06 18.59
CA LYS A 49 -1.74 -23.51 18.18
C LYS A 49 -2.38 -22.67 19.28
N ASN A 50 -2.30 -23.12 20.53
CA ASN A 50 -2.81 -22.38 21.68
C ASN A 50 -2.15 -21.00 21.80
N LYS A 51 -0.81 -20.92 21.68
CA LYS A 51 -0.10 -19.64 21.73
C LYS A 51 -0.48 -18.73 20.57
N ILE A 52 -0.69 -19.27 19.36
CA ILE A 52 -1.20 -18.51 18.22
C ILE A 52 -2.59 -17.94 18.53
N ASN A 53 -3.52 -18.79 19.01
CA ASN A 53 -4.89 -18.39 19.33
C ASN A 53 -4.92 -17.30 20.40
N THR A 54 -4.17 -17.44 21.50
CA THR A 54 -4.06 -16.41 22.54
C THR A 54 -3.59 -15.07 21.96
N LEU A 55 -2.58 -15.08 21.08
CA LEU A 55 -2.09 -13.86 20.44
C LEU A 55 -3.10 -13.22 19.47
N LEU A 56 -3.92 -14.03 18.80
CA LEU A 56 -5.01 -13.55 17.94
C LEU A 56 -6.13 -12.92 18.78
N VAL A 57 -6.56 -13.60 19.85
CA VAL A 57 -7.59 -13.09 20.79
C VAL A 57 -7.15 -11.77 21.41
N ASN A 58 -5.88 -11.64 21.83
CA ASN A 58 -5.33 -10.38 22.36
C ASN A 58 -5.33 -9.24 21.33
N LYS A 59 -5.42 -9.55 20.03
CA LYS A 59 -5.48 -8.59 18.93
C LYS A 59 -6.89 -8.41 18.35
N THR A 60 -7.93 -8.85 19.06
CA THR A 60 -9.34 -8.79 18.61
C THR A 60 -9.72 -7.41 18.08
N LYS A 61 -9.50 -6.33 18.84
CA LYS A 61 -9.85 -4.96 18.41
C LYS A 61 -9.19 -4.58 17.08
N TRP A 62 -7.92 -4.92 16.91
CA TRP A 62 -7.16 -4.63 15.68
C TRP A 62 -7.61 -5.50 14.49
N LEU A 63 -7.92 -6.78 14.73
CA LEU A 63 -8.42 -7.67 13.69
C LEU A 63 -9.77 -7.22 13.17
N LEU A 64 -10.70 -6.90 14.07
CA LEU A 64 -12.05 -6.45 13.72
C LEU A 64 -12.04 -5.12 12.98
N SER A 65 -11.28 -4.13 13.48
CA SER A 65 -11.19 -2.84 12.80
C SER A 65 -10.64 -2.98 11.38
N LYS A 66 -9.66 -3.87 11.19
CA LYS A 66 -9.12 -4.14 9.88
C LYS A 66 -10.03 -4.94 8.98
N ILE A 67 -10.66 -6.00 9.45
CA ILE A 67 -11.58 -6.80 8.63
C ILE A 67 -12.77 -5.97 8.16
N ASN A 68 -13.32 -5.13 9.05
CA ASN A 68 -14.42 -4.24 8.70
C ASN A 68 -13.99 -3.17 7.68
N SER A 69 -12.72 -2.76 7.67
CA SER A 69 -12.19 -1.83 6.66
C SER A 69 -12.00 -2.43 5.26
N ILE A 70 -12.21 -3.75 5.09
CA ILE A 70 -11.84 -4.53 3.88
C ILE A 70 -13.05 -4.95 3.04
N GLN A 71 -14.28 -4.77 3.53
CA GLN A 71 -15.47 -5.30 2.86
C GLN A 71 -16.15 -4.28 1.93
N PRO A 72 -16.59 -4.71 0.73
CA PRO A 72 -16.36 -6.03 0.13
C PRO A 72 -14.95 -6.14 -0.48
N ALA A 73 -14.43 -7.37 -0.53
CA ALA A 73 -13.22 -7.67 -1.32
C ALA A 73 -13.44 -7.15 -2.76
N PRO A 74 -12.59 -6.24 -3.27
CA PRO A 74 -12.77 -5.73 -4.60
C PRO A 74 -12.64 -6.90 -5.59
N THR A 75 -13.62 -7.02 -6.49
CA THR A 75 -13.40 -7.71 -7.76
C THR A 75 -12.09 -7.19 -8.35
N SER A 76 -11.30 -8.08 -8.95
CA SER A 76 -10.04 -7.70 -9.60
C SER A 76 -10.27 -6.46 -10.46
N PHE A 77 -9.49 -5.40 -10.21
CA PHE A 77 -9.71 -4.13 -10.89
C PHE A 77 -9.61 -4.32 -12.39
N LYS A 78 -10.69 -3.94 -13.10
CA LYS A 78 -10.76 -3.95 -14.55
C LYS A 78 -10.91 -2.52 -15.02
N VAL A 79 -10.24 -2.18 -16.11
CA VAL A 79 -10.50 -0.94 -16.82
C VAL A 79 -11.81 -1.07 -17.56
N GLY A 80 -12.78 -0.24 -17.22
CA GLY A 80 -14.10 -0.22 -17.85
C GLY A 80 -14.77 1.14 -17.69
N ASP A 81 -15.85 1.35 -18.45
CA ASP A 81 -16.62 2.58 -18.36
C ASP A 81 -17.27 2.72 -16.98
N ASN A 82 -17.12 3.91 -16.40
CA ASN A 82 -17.58 4.28 -15.06
C ASN A 82 -16.84 3.60 -13.89
N GLU A 83 -15.78 2.84 -14.15
CA GLU A 83 -14.91 2.35 -13.09
C GLU A 83 -14.21 3.53 -12.40
N VAL A 84 -14.06 3.42 -11.08
CA VAL A 84 -13.49 4.51 -10.27
C VAL A 84 -12.19 4.05 -9.62
N PHE A 85 -11.17 4.91 -9.68
CA PHE A 85 -9.95 4.75 -8.91
C PHE A 85 -9.58 6.06 -8.22
N MET A 86 -8.83 5.98 -7.14
CA MET A 86 -8.34 7.17 -6.45
C MET A 86 -7.05 7.68 -7.11
N LEU A 87 -6.92 8.99 -7.24
CA LEU A 87 -5.69 9.66 -7.61
C LEU A 87 -5.49 10.85 -6.68
N ILE A 88 -4.42 10.80 -5.88
CA ILE A 88 -4.04 11.85 -4.92
C ILE A 88 -5.23 12.18 -4.00
N GLY A 89 -5.92 11.14 -3.51
CA GLY A 89 -7.10 11.26 -2.63
C GLY A 89 -8.39 11.71 -3.30
N THR A 90 -8.43 11.85 -4.63
CA THR A 90 -9.64 12.22 -5.38
C THR A 90 -10.14 11.03 -6.21
N ASP A 91 -11.45 10.83 -6.26
CA ASP A 91 -12.06 9.82 -7.13
C ASP A 91 -12.01 10.25 -8.60
N ILE A 92 -11.45 9.39 -9.44
CA ILE A 92 -11.33 9.57 -10.89
C ILE A 92 -12.15 8.50 -11.60
N ILE A 93 -13.06 8.95 -12.46
CA ILE A 93 -13.95 8.11 -13.25
C ILE A 93 -13.26 7.74 -14.56
N ILE A 94 -13.20 6.46 -14.87
CA ILE A 94 -12.67 5.93 -16.13
C ILE A 94 -13.76 6.00 -17.21
N LYS A 95 -13.35 6.49 -18.38
CA LYS A 95 -14.13 6.47 -19.61
C LYS A 95 -13.25 5.91 -20.72
N THR A 96 -13.77 4.96 -21.47
CA THR A 96 -13.04 4.28 -22.53
C THR A 96 -13.53 4.76 -23.90
N LYS A 97 -12.62 4.75 -24.87
CA LYS A 97 -12.96 4.95 -26.29
C LYS A 97 -12.05 4.14 -27.18
N ILE A 98 -12.53 3.78 -28.35
CA ILE A 98 -11.72 3.09 -29.37
C ILE A 98 -10.91 4.14 -30.16
N GLY A 99 -9.64 3.84 -30.42
CA GLY A 99 -8.78 4.68 -31.26
C GLY A 99 -7.57 3.93 -31.81
N LEU A 100 -6.85 4.58 -32.74
CA LEU A 100 -5.72 3.98 -33.45
C LEU A 100 -4.51 3.71 -32.54
N LYS A 101 -4.31 4.55 -31.51
CA LYS A 101 -3.21 4.47 -30.55
C LYS A 101 -3.74 4.47 -29.13
N ARG A 102 -3.10 3.69 -28.26
CA ARG A 102 -3.40 3.71 -26.83
C ARG A 102 -2.94 5.04 -26.24
N ALA A 103 -3.78 5.63 -25.41
CA ALA A 103 -3.49 6.87 -24.71
C ALA A 103 -4.31 6.94 -23.42
N ILE A 104 -3.78 7.60 -22.40
CA ILE A 104 -4.50 7.91 -21.17
C ILE A 104 -4.34 9.41 -20.93
N ASN A 105 -5.45 10.11 -20.78
CA ASN A 105 -5.47 11.53 -20.48
C ASN A 105 -6.42 11.77 -19.31
N ILE A 106 -5.99 12.57 -18.35
CA ILE A 106 -6.83 12.99 -17.23
C ILE A 106 -7.20 14.45 -17.43
N SER A 107 -8.49 14.73 -17.29
CA SER A 107 -9.04 16.07 -17.24
C SER A 107 -10.05 16.13 -16.11
N SER A 108 -9.81 17.03 -15.15
CA SER A 108 -10.60 17.13 -13.92
C SER A 108 -10.69 15.80 -13.18
N ASN A 109 -11.88 15.20 -13.11
CA ASN A 109 -12.16 13.92 -12.45
C ASN A 109 -12.40 12.77 -13.45
N ILE A 110 -12.05 12.95 -14.73
CA ILE A 110 -12.25 11.95 -15.77
C ILE A 110 -10.89 11.49 -16.32
N CYS A 111 -10.68 10.18 -16.31
CA CYS A 111 -9.57 9.49 -16.97
C CYS A 111 -10.07 8.88 -18.28
N MET A 112 -9.77 9.54 -19.39
CA MET A 112 -10.08 9.05 -20.73
C MET A 112 -9.01 8.06 -21.18
N ILE A 113 -9.39 6.79 -21.34
CA ILE A 113 -8.54 5.70 -21.81
C ILE A 113 -8.91 5.37 -23.25
N THR A 114 -7.98 5.63 -24.17
CA THR A 114 -8.11 5.19 -25.56
C THR A 114 -7.52 3.79 -25.68
N GLN A 115 -8.33 2.84 -26.10
CA GLN A 115 -7.94 1.46 -26.37
C GLN A 115 -8.01 1.16 -27.87
N LYS A 116 -7.24 0.18 -28.34
CA LYS A 116 -7.39 -0.32 -29.72
C LYS A 116 -8.57 -1.27 -29.76
N ASP A 117 -9.18 -1.38 -30.93
CA ASP A 117 -10.35 -2.25 -31.17
C ASP A 117 -10.09 -3.73 -30.79
N LYS A 118 -8.86 -4.19 -31.00
CA LYS A 118 -8.42 -5.55 -30.68
C LYS A 118 -7.92 -5.77 -29.23
N ASP A 119 -7.94 -4.73 -28.41
CA ASP A 119 -7.46 -4.85 -27.03
C ASP A 119 -8.48 -5.63 -26.19
N ASN A 120 -7.98 -6.52 -25.34
CA ASN A 120 -8.80 -7.17 -24.32
C ASN A 120 -8.59 -6.53 -22.93
N ASP A 121 -9.48 -6.85 -21.99
CA ASP A 121 -9.46 -6.34 -20.60
C ASP A 121 -8.08 -6.45 -19.94
N ILE A 122 -7.37 -7.55 -20.16
CA ILE A 122 -6.06 -7.82 -19.55
C ILE A 122 -5.02 -6.83 -20.10
N GLN A 123 -4.99 -6.65 -21.43
CA GLN A 123 -4.03 -5.78 -22.08
C GLN A 123 -4.25 -4.31 -21.71
N ILE A 124 -5.50 -3.85 -21.66
CA ILE A 124 -5.80 -2.47 -21.30
C ILE A 124 -5.53 -2.21 -19.81
N THR A 125 -5.84 -3.18 -18.94
CA THR A 125 -5.53 -3.09 -17.50
C THR A 125 -4.03 -3.06 -17.24
N GLN A 126 -3.24 -3.87 -17.95
CA GLN A 126 -1.77 -3.83 -17.87
C GLN A 126 -1.20 -2.49 -18.36
N TYR A 127 -1.75 -1.96 -19.46
CA TYR A 127 -1.36 -0.67 -19.99
C TYR A 127 -1.66 0.46 -19.00
N PHE A 128 -2.86 0.47 -18.40
CA PHE A 128 -3.24 1.39 -17.34
C PHE A 128 -2.30 1.32 -16.13
N LYS A 129 -2.02 0.11 -15.62
CA LYS A 129 -1.09 -0.08 -14.49
C LYS A 129 0.32 0.42 -14.82
N LYS A 130 0.80 0.25 -16.06
CA LYS A 130 2.10 0.78 -16.50
C LYS A 130 2.08 2.31 -16.52
N TRP A 131 1.04 2.91 -17.08
CA TRP A 131 0.86 4.36 -17.12
C TRP A 131 0.80 4.95 -15.70
N LEU A 132 -0.01 4.36 -14.80
CA LEU A 132 -0.16 4.86 -13.43
C LEU A 132 1.15 4.79 -12.64
N LYS A 133 1.97 3.75 -12.87
CA LYS A 133 3.31 3.63 -12.29
C LYS A 133 4.26 4.74 -12.76
N GLN A 134 4.20 5.08 -14.05
CA GLN A 134 5.01 6.17 -14.61
C GLN A 134 4.56 7.52 -14.04
N HIS A 135 3.25 7.76 -14.02
CA HIS A 135 2.67 8.97 -13.42
C HIS A 135 3.02 9.10 -11.93
N ALA A 136 2.98 8.00 -11.18
CA ALA A 136 3.40 7.97 -9.78
C ALA A 136 4.89 8.30 -9.61
N LEU A 137 5.77 7.77 -10.48
CA LEU A 137 7.20 8.08 -10.43
C LEU A 137 7.47 9.57 -10.66
N GLU A 138 6.84 10.16 -11.67
CA GLU A 138 6.95 11.59 -11.99
C GLU A 138 6.46 12.43 -10.81
N PHE A 139 5.24 12.16 -10.33
CA PHE A 139 4.65 12.88 -9.21
C PHE A 139 5.49 12.78 -7.93
N PHE A 140 5.92 11.57 -7.55
CA PHE A 140 6.76 11.39 -6.37
C PHE A 140 8.11 12.07 -6.52
N SER A 141 8.70 12.07 -7.72
CA SER A 141 9.98 12.74 -7.96
C SER A 141 9.86 14.24 -7.71
N ASP A 142 8.78 14.87 -8.17
CA ASP A 142 8.53 16.29 -7.94
C ASP A 142 8.31 16.59 -6.45
N ARG A 143 7.52 15.76 -5.74
CA ARG A 143 7.30 15.91 -4.30
C ARG A 143 8.58 15.73 -3.49
N VAL A 144 9.40 14.72 -3.80
CA VAL A 144 10.70 14.50 -3.16
C VAL A 144 11.60 15.72 -3.39
N GLN A 145 11.71 16.22 -4.62
CA GLN A 145 12.52 17.42 -4.92
C GLN A 145 12.03 18.66 -4.17
N PHE A 146 10.71 18.84 -4.03
CA PHE A 146 10.14 19.92 -3.23
C PHE A 146 10.63 19.85 -1.78
N TYR A 147 10.51 18.69 -1.11
CA TYR A 147 10.97 18.53 0.27
C TYR A 147 12.48 18.57 0.42
N CYS A 148 13.25 18.08 -0.57
CA CYS A 148 14.69 18.24 -0.61
C CYS A 148 15.11 19.70 -0.60
N ARG A 149 14.55 20.51 -1.51
CA ARG A 149 14.85 21.95 -1.59
C ARG A 149 14.45 22.70 -0.32
N LYS A 150 13.29 22.38 0.24
CA LYS A 150 12.76 23.04 1.44
C LYS A 150 13.59 22.77 2.70
N ASN A 151 14.23 21.60 2.80
CA ASN A 151 14.86 21.13 4.05
C ASN A 151 16.36 20.80 3.91
N GLY A 152 16.96 21.04 2.74
CA GLY A 152 18.39 20.80 2.50
C GLY A 152 18.78 19.33 2.36
N PHE A 153 17.85 18.44 1.96
CA PHE A 153 18.20 17.04 1.68
C PHE A 153 18.77 16.87 0.28
N SER A 154 19.55 15.80 0.12
CA SER A 154 19.98 15.28 -1.18
C SER A 154 19.64 13.80 -1.27
N VAL A 155 19.14 13.37 -2.42
CA VAL A 155 18.80 11.98 -2.72
C VAL A 155 19.51 11.57 -4.00
N ARG A 156 19.93 10.31 -4.08
CA ARG A 156 20.67 9.81 -5.23
C ARG A 156 19.74 9.40 -6.37
N ASN A 157 18.77 8.56 -6.06
CA ASN A 157 17.79 8.06 -7.02
C ASN A 157 16.42 7.93 -6.38
N ILE A 158 15.39 8.03 -7.21
CA ILE A 158 13.99 7.81 -6.83
C ILE A 158 13.45 6.70 -7.71
N HIS A 159 12.84 5.69 -7.10
CA HIS A 159 12.27 4.56 -7.82
C HIS A 159 10.86 4.23 -7.31
N ILE A 160 10.09 3.57 -8.16
CA ILE A 160 8.85 2.91 -7.76
C ILE A 160 9.14 1.50 -7.24
N SER A 161 8.33 1.08 -6.27
CA SER A 161 8.38 -0.23 -5.62
C SER A 161 7.05 -0.95 -5.80
N ASN A 162 7.10 -2.28 -5.84
CA ASN A 162 5.94 -3.16 -5.78
C ASN A 162 5.88 -3.96 -4.46
N ALA A 163 6.54 -3.47 -3.41
CA ALA A 163 6.56 -4.13 -2.11
C ALA A 163 5.14 -4.25 -1.52
N LYS A 164 4.84 -5.38 -0.87
CA LYS A 164 3.49 -5.65 -0.32
C LYS A 164 3.36 -5.36 1.18
N THR A 165 4.39 -4.80 1.80
CA THR A 165 4.48 -4.67 3.28
C THR A 165 5.02 -3.33 3.75
N ARG A 166 5.36 -2.43 2.83
CA ARG A 166 5.93 -1.11 3.15
C ARG A 166 5.53 -0.09 2.08
N TRP A 167 5.41 1.17 2.49
CA TRP A 167 5.06 2.28 1.61
C TRP A 167 6.28 2.95 1.01
N GLY A 168 7.41 2.96 1.72
CA GLY A 168 8.69 3.43 1.21
C GLY A 168 9.87 2.65 1.77
N THR A 169 11.05 2.96 1.23
CA THR A 169 12.36 2.64 1.80
C THR A 169 13.39 3.68 1.37
N CYS A 170 14.34 3.98 2.23
CA CYS A 170 15.61 4.63 1.90
C CYS A 170 16.78 3.72 2.29
N ASN A 171 17.83 3.66 1.46
CA ASN A 171 19.08 2.99 1.81
C ASN A 171 20.16 3.98 2.24
N SER A 172 21.31 3.49 2.71
CA SER A 172 22.45 4.34 3.13
C SER A 172 23.11 5.14 2.00
N LYS A 173 22.75 4.90 0.74
CA LYS A 173 23.18 5.67 -0.43
C LYS A 173 22.18 6.76 -0.82
N ALA A 174 21.15 6.97 -0.01
CA ALA A 174 20.03 7.86 -0.27
C ALA A 174 19.25 7.52 -1.57
N ASP A 175 19.16 6.23 -1.92
CA ASP A 175 18.18 5.77 -2.91
C ASP A 175 16.82 5.57 -2.23
N ILE A 176 15.81 6.29 -2.69
CA ILE A 176 14.43 6.19 -2.19
C ILE A 176 13.61 5.32 -3.13
N ARG A 177 12.83 4.39 -2.56
CA ARG A 177 11.84 3.61 -3.30
C ARG A 177 10.47 3.76 -2.67
N LEU A 178 9.49 4.21 -3.44
CA LEU A 178 8.12 4.44 -2.99
C LEU A 178 7.16 3.46 -3.67
N ASN A 179 6.22 2.90 -2.90
CA ASN A 179 5.22 1.99 -3.44
C ASN A 179 4.30 2.75 -4.38
N TRP A 180 4.18 2.32 -5.65
CA TRP A 180 3.40 3.06 -6.66
C TRP A 180 1.93 3.24 -6.25
N ARG A 181 1.38 2.32 -5.44
CA ARG A 181 0.01 2.39 -4.93
C ARG A 181 -0.26 3.61 -4.06
N LEU A 182 0.79 4.19 -3.49
CA LEU A 182 0.71 5.40 -2.67
C LEU A 182 0.12 6.58 -3.46
N ILE A 183 0.17 6.56 -4.81
CA ILE A 183 -0.42 7.62 -5.65
C ILE A 183 -1.95 7.71 -5.51
N GLN A 184 -2.59 6.69 -4.94
CA GLN A 184 -4.01 6.67 -4.63
C GLN A 184 -4.33 7.34 -3.30
N ALA A 185 -3.34 7.60 -2.44
CA ALA A 185 -3.55 8.22 -1.14
C ALA A 185 -3.71 9.74 -1.24
N PRO A 186 -4.34 10.39 -0.25
CA PRO A 186 -4.31 11.85 -0.10
C PRO A 186 -2.90 12.43 -0.10
N LEU A 187 -2.76 13.69 -0.54
CA LEU A 187 -1.45 14.33 -0.71
C LEU A 187 -0.62 14.38 0.58
N ASP A 188 -1.24 14.70 1.71
CA ASP A 188 -0.61 14.71 3.03
C ASP A 188 -0.05 13.34 3.43
N VAL A 189 -0.74 12.27 3.07
CA VAL A 189 -0.29 10.89 3.29
C VAL A 189 0.90 10.54 2.38
N ILE A 190 0.86 10.96 1.11
CA ILE A 190 1.98 10.78 0.17
C ILE A 190 3.21 11.50 0.72
N ASP A 191 3.04 12.77 1.09
CA ASP A 191 4.08 13.64 1.61
C ASP A 191 4.68 13.12 2.92
N TYR A 192 3.86 12.60 3.83
CA TYR A 192 4.34 11.96 5.05
C TYR A 192 5.31 10.82 4.74
N VAL A 193 4.96 9.90 3.84
CA VAL A 193 5.86 8.79 3.48
C VAL A 193 7.14 9.32 2.86
N ILE A 194 7.07 10.34 2.01
CA ILE A 194 8.26 10.99 1.44
C ILE A 194 9.16 11.57 2.53
N CYS A 195 8.60 12.32 3.48
CA CYS A 195 9.35 12.92 4.60
C CYS A 195 9.94 11.84 5.52
N HIS A 196 9.23 10.73 5.72
CA HIS A 196 9.72 9.56 6.44
C HIS A 196 10.97 8.97 5.76
N GLU A 197 10.91 8.75 4.44
CA GLU A 197 12.07 8.22 3.71
C GLU A 197 13.21 9.23 3.60
N LEU A 198 12.93 10.54 3.50
CA LEU A 198 13.96 11.57 3.56
C LEU A 198 14.66 11.62 4.91
N SER A 199 13.93 11.43 6.01
CA SER A 199 14.54 11.39 7.36
C SER A 199 15.54 10.23 7.52
N HIS A 200 15.35 9.15 6.77
CA HIS A 200 16.30 8.04 6.73
C HIS A 200 17.64 8.39 6.07
N THR A 201 17.75 9.50 5.32
CA THR A 201 19.06 9.98 4.82
C THR A 201 20.00 10.43 5.94
N LEU A 202 19.45 10.79 7.10
CA LEU A 202 20.21 11.17 8.30
C LEU A 202 20.22 10.05 9.34
N PHE A 203 19.08 9.39 9.54
CA PHE A 203 18.89 8.41 10.60
C PHE A 203 18.34 7.08 10.04
N MET A 204 19.22 6.09 9.87
CA MET A 204 18.86 4.78 9.30
C MET A 204 18.01 3.87 10.22
N ASN A 205 17.70 4.33 11.44
CA ASN A 205 16.85 3.64 12.40
C ASN A 205 15.71 4.55 12.88
N HIS A 206 14.63 3.97 13.40
CA HIS A 206 13.49 4.70 13.94
C HIS A 206 13.73 5.16 15.39
N SER A 207 14.90 5.75 15.67
CA SER A 207 15.27 6.33 16.97
C SER A 207 14.46 7.60 17.28
N GLN A 208 14.63 8.14 18.49
CA GLN A 208 14.01 9.43 18.85
C GLN A 208 14.41 10.54 17.87
N GLN A 209 15.70 10.63 17.53
CA GLN A 209 16.22 11.61 16.57
C GLN A 209 15.57 11.49 15.18
N PHE A 210 15.29 10.26 14.73
CA PHE A 210 14.54 10.05 13.49
C PHE A 210 13.13 10.65 13.57
N TRP A 211 12.41 10.39 14.66
CA TRP A 211 11.05 10.91 14.81
C TRP A 211 11.00 12.43 15.02
N ASP A 212 12.00 12.98 15.71
CA ASP A 212 12.18 14.43 15.84
C ASP A 212 12.38 15.06 14.44
N GLN A 213 13.20 14.45 13.59
CA GLN A 213 13.40 14.87 12.21
C GLN A 213 12.12 14.78 11.38
N VAL A 214 11.39 13.66 11.46
CA VAL A 214 10.10 13.50 10.76
C VAL A 214 9.12 14.59 11.19
N SER A 215 9.00 14.84 12.49
CA SER A 215 8.09 15.86 13.03
C SER A 215 8.50 17.29 12.67
N THR A 216 9.79 17.54 12.47
CA THR A 216 10.30 18.84 12.01
C THR A 216 9.91 19.11 10.56
N ILE A 217 10.05 18.11 9.68
CA ILE A 217 9.72 18.25 8.25
C ILE A 217 8.20 18.22 8.03
N PHE A 218 7.50 17.37 8.78
CA PHE A 218 6.08 17.09 8.65
C PHE A 218 5.40 16.95 10.04
N PRO A 219 4.99 18.07 10.67
CA PRO A 219 4.50 18.06 12.05
C PRO A 219 3.28 17.16 12.31
N ASN A 220 2.34 17.09 11.37
CA ASN A 220 1.09 16.35 11.51
C ASN A 220 1.19 14.88 11.04
N TYR A 221 2.38 14.28 11.15
CA TYR A 221 2.63 12.93 10.61
C TYR A 221 1.77 11.83 11.22
N LYS A 222 1.29 12.02 12.46
CA LYS A 222 0.48 11.01 13.16
C LYS A 222 -0.85 10.74 12.48
N ASP A 223 -1.46 11.75 11.86
CA ASP A 223 -2.72 11.59 11.14
C ASP A 223 -2.53 10.79 9.86
N ALA A 224 -1.48 11.12 9.09
CA ALA A 224 -1.10 10.36 7.91
C ALA A 224 -0.67 8.92 8.24
N GLU A 225 0.03 8.71 9.36
CA GLU A 225 0.38 7.38 9.85
C GLU A 225 -0.88 6.58 10.21
N SER A 226 -1.84 7.21 10.89
CA SER A 226 -3.13 6.62 11.22
C SER A 226 -3.92 6.24 9.96
N TYR A 227 -3.93 7.12 8.95
CA TYR A 227 -4.54 6.84 7.66
C TYR A 227 -3.94 5.57 7.03
N LEU A 228 -2.62 5.44 6.93
CA LEU A 228 -1.99 4.24 6.36
C LEU A 228 -2.27 2.99 7.21
N LYS A 229 -2.33 3.15 8.54
CA LYS A 229 -2.72 2.10 9.46
C LYS A 229 -4.16 1.66 9.28
N VAL A 230 -5.08 2.49 8.81
CA VAL A 230 -6.50 2.15 8.61
C VAL A 230 -6.77 1.80 7.14
N GLN A 231 -6.53 2.74 6.24
CA GLN A 231 -6.87 2.73 4.81
C GLN A 231 -5.79 2.13 3.90
N GLY A 232 -4.57 1.87 4.39
CA GLY A 232 -3.46 1.45 3.52
C GLY A 232 -3.73 0.19 2.69
N LEU A 233 -4.58 -0.72 3.16
CA LEU A 233 -4.95 -1.90 2.38
C LEU A 233 -5.85 -1.55 1.18
N ASN A 234 -6.69 -0.52 1.29
CA ASN A 234 -7.58 -0.08 0.20
C ASN A 234 -6.81 0.49 -0.98
N LEU A 235 -5.58 0.98 -0.77
CA LEU A 235 -4.67 1.37 -1.84
C LEU A 235 -4.19 0.18 -2.70
N TYR A 236 -4.46 -1.07 -2.30
CA TYR A 236 -4.20 -2.25 -3.12
C TYR A 236 -5.38 -2.64 -4.01
N ARG A 237 -6.45 -1.85 -4.06
CA ARG A 237 -7.64 -2.14 -4.89
C ARG A 237 -7.32 -2.35 -6.37
N LEU A 238 -6.30 -1.67 -6.87
CA LEU A 238 -5.85 -1.78 -8.27
C LEU A 238 -4.99 -3.02 -8.55
N ASP A 239 -4.86 -3.98 -7.63
CA ASP A 239 -4.03 -5.19 -7.85
C ASP A 239 -4.67 -6.25 -8.73
#